data_AF-A0A653D4Z4-F1
#
_entry.id   AF-A0A653D4Z4-F1
#
_cell.length_a   1.000
_cell.length_b   1.000
_cell.length_c   1.000
_cell.angle_alpha   90.00
_cell.angle_beta   90.00
_cell.angle_gamma   90.00
#
_symmetry.space_group_name_H-M   'P 1'
#
loop_
_entity.id
_entity.type
_entity.pdbx_description
1 polymer ?
#
loop_
_entity_poly.entity_id
_entity_poly.type
_entity_poly.pdbx_seq_one_letter_code
_entity_poly.pdbx_strand_id
1 'polypeptide(L)'
;MKFAIIYSFFILLVASICQSQDYEDDYELPPVRRPAPARVQPNYSGPAKNENRAPPVAILKQINRHNEDGSYTYGYESGDGTFKIETKLPNGEVKGKYGYVDDTGKVRVVEYGATKHGFAPAGEGITVPPPTLVDNRPQSEQEEDLYEQEVKYKFILQISVKPYQHAT
;
A
#
# COMPACT_ATOMS: atom_id res chain seq x y z
N MET A 1 15.00 -2.45 58.32
CA MET A 1 14.17 -1.23 58.19
C MET A 1 14.76 -0.17 57.25
N LYS A 2 16.09 -0.08 57.04
CA LYS A 2 16.73 0.93 56.18
C LYS A 2 16.63 0.67 54.66
N PHE A 3 16.41 -0.57 54.22
CA PHE A 3 16.30 -0.91 52.79
C PHE A 3 14.92 -0.59 52.16
N ALA A 4 13.83 -0.62 52.92
CA ALA A 4 12.49 -0.31 52.41
C ALA A 4 12.30 1.18 52.04
N ILE A 5 13.01 2.07 52.74
CA ILE A 5 12.95 3.52 52.52
C ILE A 5 13.65 3.91 51.21
N ILE A 6 14.72 3.20 50.84
CA ILE A 6 15.50 3.46 49.62
C ILE A 6 14.71 3.06 48.37
N TYR A 7 14.03 1.90 48.39
CA TYR A 7 13.18 1.46 47.27
C TYR A 7 11.95 2.36 47.08
N SER A 8 11.36 2.90 48.16
CA SER A 8 10.25 3.85 48.07
C SER A 8 10.67 5.19 47.44
N PHE A 9 11.90 5.65 47.70
CA PHE A 9 12.44 6.86 47.06
C PHE A 9 12.81 6.62 45.60
N PHE A 10 13.30 5.44 45.24
CA PHE A 10 13.65 5.10 43.86
C PHE A 10 12.42 4.93 42.96
N ILE A 11 11.32 4.36 43.47
CA ILE A 11 10.05 4.24 42.73
C ILE A 11 9.40 5.62 42.51
N LEU A 12 9.48 6.54 43.49
CA LEU A 12 9.01 7.92 43.32
C LEU A 12 9.88 8.75 42.37
N LEU A 13 11.18 8.44 42.25
CA LEU A 13 12.09 9.09 41.30
C LEU A 13 11.79 8.70 39.84
N VAL A 14 11.48 7.43 39.58
CA VAL A 14 11.18 6.93 38.21
C VAL A 14 9.80 7.40 37.74
N ALA A 15 8.81 7.54 38.64
CA ALA A 15 7.48 8.06 38.31
C ALA A 15 7.48 9.57 37.92
N SER A 16 8.49 10.34 38.33
CA SER A 16 8.63 11.77 37.96
C SER A 16 9.28 12.02 36.60
N ILE A 17 9.91 11.02 35.98
CA ILE A 17 10.55 11.20 34.65
C ILE A 17 9.54 10.98 33.51
N CYS A 18 8.33 10.48 33.81
CA CYS A 18 7.22 10.52 32.87
C CYS A 18 6.52 11.90 32.94
N GLN A 19 7.25 12.95 32.60
CA GLN A 19 6.60 14.14 32.08
C GLN A 19 6.19 13.80 30.66
N SER A 20 4.89 13.88 30.41
CA SER A 20 4.40 14.25 29.09
C SER A 20 5.32 15.34 28.55
N GLN A 21 5.99 15.06 27.43
CA GLN A 21 6.36 16.15 26.56
C GLN A 21 5.05 16.67 26.00
N ASP A 22 4.37 17.51 26.79
CA ASP A 22 3.36 18.41 26.30
C ASP A 22 4.09 19.32 25.31
N TYR A 23 3.80 19.07 24.04
CA TYR A 23 4.27 19.86 22.93
C TYR A 23 3.62 21.24 23.08
N GLU A 24 4.34 22.18 23.71
CA GLU A 24 3.94 23.59 23.80
C GLU A 24 3.90 24.18 22.38
N ASP A 25 2.69 24.30 21.84
CA ASP A 25 2.42 24.91 20.54
C ASP A 25 2.34 26.44 20.73
N ASP A 26 3.52 27.04 20.90
CA ASP A 26 3.71 28.37 21.45
C ASP A 26 3.54 29.48 20.40
N TYR A 27 2.43 29.51 19.64
CA TYR A 27 2.11 30.63 18.71
C TYR A 27 0.61 30.90 18.46
N GLU A 28 -0.21 31.09 19.49
CA GLU A 28 -1.51 31.75 19.30
C GLU A 28 -1.41 33.28 19.46
N LEU A 29 -1.10 33.97 18.35
CA LEU A 29 -1.44 35.38 18.22
C LEU A 29 -2.94 35.51 17.91
N PRO A 30 -3.69 36.45 18.54
CA PRO A 30 -5.10 36.63 18.26
C PRO A 30 -5.31 36.94 16.77
N PRO A 31 -6.36 36.39 16.12
CA PRO A 31 -6.59 36.65 14.70
C PRO A 31 -6.98 38.12 14.51
N VAL A 32 -6.02 38.95 14.08
CA VAL A 32 -6.33 40.26 13.52
C VAL A 32 -7.16 40.02 12.26
N ARG A 33 -8.47 40.29 12.33
CA ARG A 33 -9.36 40.26 11.17
C ARG A 33 -8.97 41.37 10.20
N ARG A 34 -7.99 41.11 9.35
CA ARG A 34 -7.75 41.93 8.17
C ARG A 34 -8.84 41.55 7.16
N PRO A 35 -9.69 42.47 6.67
CA PRO A 35 -10.59 42.16 5.58
C PRO A 35 -9.75 41.69 4.39
N ALA A 36 -10.13 40.54 3.81
CA ALA A 36 -9.46 40.02 2.64
C ALA A 36 -9.54 41.07 1.51
N PRO A 37 -8.44 41.34 0.79
CA PRO A 37 -8.51 42.20 -0.40
C PRO A 37 -9.53 41.62 -1.37
N ALA A 38 -10.32 42.49 -2.00
CA ALA A 38 -11.29 42.07 -3.01
C ALA A 38 -10.57 41.20 -4.06
N ARG A 39 -11.01 39.95 -4.19
CA ARG A 39 -10.47 39.01 -5.19
C ARG A 39 -10.80 39.57 -6.57
N VAL A 40 -9.83 40.23 -7.21
CA VAL A 40 -9.88 40.42 -8.67
C VAL A 40 -9.85 39.02 -9.26
N GLN A 41 -10.98 38.55 -9.76
CA GLN A 41 -11.01 37.30 -10.51
C GLN A 41 -10.34 37.58 -11.86
N PRO A 42 -9.18 37.00 -12.17
CA PRO A 42 -8.75 36.97 -13.56
C PRO A 42 -9.81 36.18 -14.33
N ASN A 43 -10.21 36.67 -15.51
CA ASN A 43 -10.99 35.88 -16.46
C ASN A 43 -10.17 34.66 -16.87
N TYR A 44 -10.26 33.60 -16.08
CA TYR A 44 -9.63 32.33 -16.37
C TYR A 44 -10.52 31.62 -17.39
N SER A 45 -10.22 31.81 -18.68
CA SER A 45 -10.68 30.90 -19.72
C SER A 45 -10.03 29.54 -19.44
N GLY A 46 -10.76 28.66 -18.75
CA GLY A 46 -10.35 27.28 -18.53
C GLY A 46 -10.03 26.59 -19.85
N PRO A 47 -9.31 25.45 -19.83
CA PRO A 47 -8.95 24.76 -21.05
C PRO A 47 -10.21 24.47 -21.88
N ALA A 48 -10.20 24.92 -23.14
CA ALA A 48 -11.25 24.60 -24.09
C ALA A 48 -11.51 23.10 -24.09
N LYS A 49 -12.78 22.68 -24.01
CA LYS A 49 -13.16 21.27 -24.15
C LYS A 49 -12.60 20.77 -25.48
N ASN A 50 -11.56 19.97 -25.42
CA ASN A 50 -11.01 19.31 -26.59
C ASN A 50 -11.97 18.17 -26.95
N GLU A 51 -12.81 18.40 -27.97
CA GLU A 51 -13.88 17.48 -28.41
C GLU A 51 -13.35 16.18 -29.04
N ASN A 52 -12.02 16.03 -29.18
CA ASN A 52 -11.35 14.86 -29.77
C ASN A 52 -10.80 13.84 -28.74
N ARG A 53 -11.25 13.85 -27.48
CA ARG A 53 -10.80 12.84 -26.50
C ARG A 53 -11.57 11.54 -26.69
N ALA A 54 -10.86 10.43 -26.86
CA ALA A 54 -11.45 9.09 -26.78
C ALA A 54 -12.30 8.96 -25.51
N PRO A 55 -13.46 8.27 -25.57
CA PRO A 55 -14.30 8.08 -24.40
C PRO A 55 -13.50 7.45 -23.25
N PRO A 56 -13.75 7.83 -21.99
CA PRO A 56 -13.06 7.22 -20.86
C PRO A 56 -13.34 5.70 -20.82
N VAL A 57 -12.28 4.90 -20.67
CA VAL A 57 -12.39 3.45 -20.52
C VAL A 57 -13.03 3.13 -19.17
N ALA A 58 -14.08 2.31 -19.17
CA ALA A 58 -14.78 1.91 -17.96
C ALA A 58 -13.97 0.90 -17.14
N ILE A 59 -14.04 0.98 -15.81
CA ILE A 59 -13.53 -0.05 -14.91
C ILE A 59 -14.64 -1.08 -14.70
N LEU A 60 -14.40 -2.32 -15.13
CA LEU A 60 -15.34 -3.44 -15.03
C LEU A 60 -15.35 -4.05 -13.63
N LYS A 61 -14.16 -4.19 -13.02
CA LYS A 61 -14.00 -4.72 -11.67
C LYS A 61 -12.96 -3.92 -10.91
N GLN A 62 -13.18 -3.77 -9.62
CA GLN A 62 -12.23 -3.10 -8.73
C GLN A 62 -12.18 -3.83 -7.39
N ILE A 63 -10.98 -3.90 -6.83
CA ILE A 63 -10.69 -4.42 -5.50
C ILE A 63 -9.95 -3.33 -4.75
N ASN A 64 -10.42 -3.01 -3.54
CA ASN A 64 -9.70 -2.14 -2.62
C ASN A 64 -9.94 -2.63 -1.19
N ARG A 65 -8.98 -3.36 -0.63
CA ARG A 65 -9.06 -3.94 0.70
C ARG A 65 -7.81 -3.62 1.50
N HIS A 66 -8.02 -3.19 2.73
CA HIS A 66 -6.98 -2.89 3.70
C HIS A 66 -7.30 -3.61 5.00
N ASN A 67 -6.28 -4.14 5.65
CA ASN A 67 -6.37 -4.85 6.91
C ASN A 67 -5.62 -4.10 8.02
N GLU A 68 -5.98 -4.35 9.28
CA GLU A 68 -5.35 -3.71 10.45
C GLU A 68 -3.88 -4.13 10.65
N ASP A 69 -3.50 -5.30 10.15
CA ASP A 69 -2.13 -5.83 10.19
C ASP A 69 -1.20 -5.19 9.13
N GLY A 70 -1.67 -4.19 8.38
CA GLY A 70 -0.90 -3.47 7.36
C GLY A 70 -0.78 -4.20 6.01
N SER A 71 -1.46 -5.35 5.86
CA SER A 71 -1.67 -5.99 4.57
C SER A 71 -2.79 -5.30 3.77
N TYR A 72 -2.69 -5.38 2.44
CA TYR A 72 -3.70 -4.84 1.54
C TYR A 72 -3.80 -5.68 0.28
N THR A 73 -4.95 -5.59 -0.38
CA THR A 73 -5.12 -6.03 -1.76
C THR A 73 -5.82 -4.95 -2.55
N TYR A 74 -5.23 -4.52 -3.65
CA TYR A 74 -5.91 -3.66 -4.63
C TYR A 74 -5.81 -4.25 -6.03
N GLY A 75 -6.76 -3.90 -6.87
CA GLY A 75 -6.73 -4.28 -8.27
C GLY A 75 -7.86 -3.68 -9.07
N TYR A 76 -7.72 -3.71 -10.39
CA TYR A 76 -8.75 -3.30 -11.32
C TYR A 76 -8.73 -4.16 -12.58
N GLU A 77 -9.85 -4.20 -13.27
CA GLU A 77 -10.04 -4.75 -14.60
C GLU A 77 -10.77 -3.69 -15.42
N SER A 78 -10.20 -3.28 -16.53
CA SER A 78 -10.72 -2.24 -17.42
C SER A 78 -11.42 -2.86 -18.63
N GLY A 79 -12.33 -2.09 -19.24
CA GLY A 79 -13.08 -2.51 -20.44
C GLY A 79 -12.23 -2.65 -21.70
N ASP A 80 -10.97 -2.19 -21.67
CA ASP A 80 -9.97 -2.35 -22.73
C ASP A 80 -9.15 -3.64 -22.59
N GLY A 81 -9.43 -4.47 -21.58
CA GLY A 81 -8.70 -5.71 -21.29
C GLY A 81 -7.43 -5.51 -20.46
N THR A 82 -7.12 -4.28 -20.04
CA THR A 82 -6.04 -4.05 -19.07
C THR A 82 -6.48 -4.42 -17.66
N PHE A 83 -5.56 -4.95 -16.88
CA PHE A 83 -5.84 -5.30 -15.49
C PHE A 83 -4.59 -5.19 -14.63
N LYS A 84 -4.81 -5.02 -13.32
CA LYS A 84 -3.77 -5.08 -12.30
C LYS A 84 -4.33 -5.68 -11.03
N ILE A 85 -3.54 -6.47 -10.33
CA ILE A 85 -3.81 -6.87 -8.96
C ILE A 85 -2.52 -6.95 -8.17
N GLU A 86 -2.55 -6.47 -6.94
CA GLU A 86 -1.42 -6.49 -6.03
C GLU A 86 -1.90 -6.76 -4.62
N THR A 87 -1.15 -7.60 -3.91
CA THR A 87 -1.33 -7.87 -2.49
C THR A 87 -0.02 -7.64 -1.77
N LYS A 88 -0.08 -6.83 -0.71
CA LYS A 88 0.98 -6.74 0.29
C LYS A 88 0.62 -7.60 1.48
N LEU A 89 1.56 -8.42 1.94
CA LEU A 89 1.45 -9.23 3.13
C LEU A 89 1.87 -8.44 4.39
N PRO A 90 1.48 -8.88 5.60
CA PRO A 90 1.85 -8.21 6.85
C PRO A 90 3.37 -8.15 7.10
N ASN A 91 4.11 -9.10 6.54
CA ASN A 91 5.57 -9.15 6.58
C ASN A 91 6.25 -8.12 5.66
N GLY A 92 5.47 -7.32 4.93
CA GLY A 92 5.96 -6.29 4.00
C GLY A 92 6.22 -6.78 2.57
N GLU A 93 6.12 -8.09 2.32
CA GLU A 93 6.30 -8.63 0.98
C GLU A 93 5.12 -8.26 0.07
N VAL A 94 5.42 -7.94 -1.18
CA VAL A 94 4.41 -7.55 -2.17
C VAL A 94 4.44 -8.54 -3.33
N LYS A 95 3.27 -9.03 -3.73
CA LYS A 95 3.10 -9.83 -4.94
C LYS A 95 1.97 -9.25 -5.77
N GLY A 96 2.16 -9.20 -7.07
CA GLY A 96 1.13 -8.71 -7.96
C GLY A 96 1.34 -9.18 -9.39
N LYS A 97 0.36 -8.84 -10.22
CA LYS A 97 0.46 -8.99 -11.65
C LYS A 97 -0.32 -7.90 -12.34
N TYR A 98 0.17 -7.51 -13.50
CA TYR A 98 -0.56 -6.66 -14.42
C TYR A 98 -0.58 -7.30 -15.80
N GLY A 99 -1.60 -6.95 -16.57
CA GLY A 99 -1.69 -7.38 -17.95
C GLY A 99 -2.34 -6.35 -18.83
N TYR A 100 -2.01 -6.45 -20.11
CA TYR A 100 -2.51 -5.58 -21.16
C TYR A 100 -2.60 -6.36 -22.47
N VAL A 101 -3.45 -5.89 -23.38
CA VAL A 101 -3.54 -6.40 -24.73
C VAL A 101 -2.47 -5.70 -25.58
N ASP A 102 -1.60 -6.46 -26.23
CA ASP A 102 -0.60 -5.91 -27.13
C ASP A 102 -1.17 -5.54 -28.52
N ASP A 103 -0.32 -5.01 -29.38
CA ASP A 103 -0.65 -4.60 -30.74
C ASP A 103 -1.13 -5.76 -31.62
N THR A 104 -0.79 -7.00 -31.26
CA THR A 104 -1.25 -8.22 -31.93
C THR A 104 -2.59 -8.74 -31.40
N GLY A 105 -3.14 -8.12 -30.34
CA GLY A 105 -4.35 -8.57 -29.66
C GLY A 105 -4.10 -9.65 -28.61
N LYS A 106 -2.83 -9.97 -28.29
CA LYS A 106 -2.47 -10.98 -27.29
C LYS A 106 -2.40 -10.34 -25.91
N VAL A 107 -2.95 -11.01 -24.90
CA VAL A 107 -2.81 -10.57 -23.51
C VAL A 107 -1.40 -10.91 -23.03
N ARG A 108 -0.63 -9.87 -22.70
CA ARG A 108 0.66 -10.01 -22.01
C ARG A 108 0.43 -9.85 -20.52
N VAL A 109 1.02 -10.77 -19.75
CA VAL A 109 0.95 -10.76 -18.29
C VAL A 109 2.35 -10.70 -17.73
N VAL A 110 2.54 -9.79 -16.78
CA VAL A 110 3.76 -9.68 -16.00
C VAL A 110 3.39 -9.87 -14.54
N GLU A 111 4.01 -10.86 -13.93
CA GLU A 111 3.94 -11.13 -12.50
C GLU A 111 5.16 -10.51 -11.83
N TYR A 112 5.01 -10.07 -10.59
CA TYR A 112 6.10 -9.50 -9.84
C TYR A 112 6.00 -9.85 -8.36
N GLY A 113 7.15 -10.12 -7.76
CA GLY A 113 7.31 -10.29 -6.33
C GLY A 113 8.41 -9.38 -5.80
N ALA A 114 8.14 -8.69 -4.69
CA ALA A 114 9.14 -7.98 -3.90
C ALA A 114 9.24 -8.67 -2.54
N THR A 115 10.36 -9.34 -2.30
CA THR A 115 10.65 -10.05 -1.05
C THR A 115 11.93 -9.50 -0.43
N LYS A 116 12.39 -10.10 0.68
CA LYS A 116 13.70 -9.81 1.28
C LYS A 116 14.87 -9.99 0.29
N HIS A 117 14.68 -10.79 -0.77
CA HIS A 117 15.69 -11.04 -1.81
C HIS A 117 15.68 -10.02 -2.94
N GLY A 118 14.83 -8.99 -2.86
CA GLY A 118 14.69 -7.94 -3.86
C GLY A 118 13.46 -8.12 -4.75
N PHE A 119 13.47 -7.41 -5.88
CA PHE A 119 12.39 -7.41 -6.87
C PHE A 119 12.64 -8.47 -7.94
N ALA A 120 11.71 -9.40 -8.09
CA ALA A 120 11.73 -10.51 -9.03
C ALA A 120 10.50 -10.46 -9.95
N PRO A 121 10.58 -9.75 -11.09
CA PRO A 121 9.53 -9.77 -12.11
C PRO A 121 9.65 -11.03 -12.97
N ALA A 122 8.52 -11.60 -13.37
CA ALA A 122 8.43 -12.73 -14.28
C ALA A 122 7.40 -12.42 -15.37
N GLY A 123 7.74 -12.68 -16.63
CA GLY A 123 6.85 -12.38 -17.75
C GLY A 123 7.52 -12.58 -19.10
N GLU A 124 6.73 -12.58 -20.15
CA GLU A 124 7.21 -12.75 -21.51
C GLU A 124 8.16 -11.60 -21.91
N GLY A 125 9.42 -11.92 -22.19
CA GLY A 125 10.45 -10.95 -22.59
C GLY A 125 11.19 -10.26 -21.44
N ILE A 126 11.01 -10.71 -20.19
CA ILE A 126 11.73 -10.16 -19.03
C ILE A 126 13.00 -10.97 -18.78
N THR A 127 14.15 -10.30 -18.77
CA THR A 127 15.44 -10.85 -18.31
C THR A 127 15.80 -10.24 -16.97
N VAL A 128 15.86 -11.06 -15.92
CA VAL A 128 16.22 -10.62 -14.57
C VAL A 128 17.67 -10.98 -14.29
N PRO A 129 18.50 -10.06 -13.76
CA PRO A 129 19.82 -10.42 -13.27
C PRO A 129 19.69 -11.44 -12.12
N PRO A 130 20.71 -12.30 -11.91
CA PRO A 130 20.68 -13.27 -10.82
C PRO A 130 20.53 -12.57 -9.46
N PRO A 131 19.86 -13.20 -8.48
CA PRO A 131 19.60 -12.60 -7.17
C PRO A 131 20.90 -12.18 -6.46
N THR A 132 20.89 -11.01 -5.83
CA THR A 132 22.04 -10.50 -5.09
C THR A 132 22.22 -11.13 -3.71
N LEU A 133 21.16 -11.74 -3.17
CA LEU A 133 21.18 -12.44 -1.89
C LEU A 133 20.99 -13.94 -2.13
N VAL A 134 22.08 -14.69 -1.99
CA VAL A 134 22.05 -16.15 -2.05
C VAL A 134 21.54 -16.67 -0.72
N ASP A 135 20.41 -17.38 -0.75
CA ASP A 135 19.89 -18.07 0.42
C ASP A 135 20.53 -19.47 0.50
N ASN A 136 21.29 -19.74 1.56
CA ASN A 136 21.94 -21.04 1.79
C ASN A 136 20.98 -22.09 2.37
N ARG A 137 19.69 -21.76 2.57
CA ARG A 137 18.67 -22.74 2.99
C ARG A 137 18.45 -23.79 1.90
N PRO A 138 18.23 -25.07 2.26
CA PRO A 138 18.00 -26.13 1.29
C PRO A 138 16.77 -25.84 0.43
N GLN A 139 16.83 -26.22 -0.85
CA GLN A 139 15.80 -25.93 -1.87
C GLN A 139 14.40 -26.44 -1.46
N SER A 140 14.31 -27.51 -0.68
CA SER A 140 13.04 -28.04 -0.15
C SER A 140 12.32 -27.05 0.76
N GLU A 141 13.03 -26.29 1.58
CA GLU A 141 12.45 -25.27 2.46
C GLU A 141 12.01 -24.04 1.66
N GLN A 142 12.70 -23.73 0.55
CA GLN A 142 12.33 -22.63 -0.34
C GLN A 142 11.06 -22.95 -1.13
N GLU A 143 10.89 -24.21 -1.56
CA GLU A 143 9.69 -24.69 -2.22
C GLU A 143 8.48 -24.75 -1.28
N GLU A 144 8.68 -25.12 0.00
CA GLU A 144 7.65 -25.04 1.04
C GLU A 144 7.20 -23.58 1.32
N ASP A 145 8.15 -22.65 1.50
CA ASP A 145 7.85 -21.21 1.66
C ASP A 145 7.03 -20.67 0.47
N LEU A 146 7.40 -21.07 -0.75
CA LEU A 146 6.72 -20.65 -1.97
C LEU A 146 5.28 -21.21 -2.03
N TYR A 147 5.10 -22.47 -1.65
CA TYR A 147 3.79 -23.13 -1.63
C TYR A 147 2.88 -22.53 -0.55
N GLU A 148 3.39 -22.29 0.66
CA GLU A 148 2.62 -21.67 1.74
C GLU A 148 2.24 -20.22 1.38
N GLN A 149 3.16 -19.47 0.77
CA GLN A 149 2.86 -18.15 0.24
C GLN A 149 1.79 -18.18 -0.86
N GLU A 150 1.84 -19.16 -1.77
CA GLU A 150 0.84 -19.31 -2.82
C GLU A 150 -0.54 -19.67 -2.25
N VAL A 151 -0.59 -20.57 -1.26
CA VAL A 151 -1.82 -20.92 -0.54
C VAL A 151 -2.38 -19.70 0.19
N LYS A 152 -1.54 -18.94 0.90
CA LYS A 152 -1.93 -17.72 1.61
C LYS A 152 -2.41 -16.65 0.65
N TYR A 153 -1.73 -16.47 -0.49
CA TYR A 153 -2.12 -15.52 -1.53
C TYR A 153 -3.46 -15.89 -2.15
N LYS A 154 -3.67 -17.17 -2.48
CA LYS A 154 -4.93 -17.69 -3.01
C LYS A 154 -6.07 -17.57 -1.99
N PHE A 155 -5.79 -17.79 -0.71
CA PHE A 155 -6.75 -17.62 0.37
C PHE A 155 -7.15 -16.16 0.57
N ILE A 156 -6.20 -15.24 0.61
CA ILE A 156 -6.46 -13.79 0.71
C ILE A 156 -7.26 -13.31 -0.50
N LEU A 157 -6.89 -13.73 -1.70
CA LEU A 157 -7.68 -13.44 -2.90
C LEU A 157 -9.10 -13.96 -2.76
N GLN A 158 -9.29 -15.21 -2.34
CA GLN A 158 -10.62 -15.81 -2.19
C GLN A 158 -11.49 -15.13 -1.11
N ILE A 159 -10.90 -14.68 0.01
CA ILE A 159 -11.59 -13.82 0.98
C ILE A 159 -11.98 -12.49 0.33
N SER A 160 -11.09 -11.93 -0.48
CA SER A 160 -11.29 -10.66 -1.16
C SER A 160 -12.32 -10.69 -2.29
N VAL A 161 -12.56 -11.85 -2.92
CA VAL A 161 -13.61 -12.00 -3.96
C VAL A 161 -15.00 -12.30 -3.37
N LYS A 162 -15.14 -12.48 -2.04
CA LYS A 162 -16.49 -12.65 -1.45
C LYS A 162 -17.31 -11.38 -1.74
N PRO A 163 -18.51 -11.50 -2.34
CA PRO A 163 -19.35 -10.35 -2.65
C PRO A 163 -19.67 -9.62 -1.35
N TYR A 164 -19.43 -8.31 -1.35
CA TYR A 164 -19.90 -7.43 -0.28
C TYR A 164 -21.43 -7.53 -0.30
N GLN A 165 -22.01 -8.29 0.63
CA GLN A 165 -23.44 -8.23 0.87
C GLN A 165 -23.70 -6.81 1.38
N HIS A 166 -24.40 -5.99 0.59
CA HIS A 166 -24.87 -4.70 1.08
C HIS A 166 -25.77 -4.98 2.30
N ALA A 167 -25.38 -4.47 3.46
CA ALA A 167 -26.31 -4.35 4.58
C ALA A 167 -27.34 -3.28 4.19
N THR A 168 -28.60 -3.69 4.13
CA THR A 168 -29.79 -2.83 3.94
C THR A 168 -30.17 -2.17 5.25
#